data_AF-A0A4S8LS76-F1
#
_entry.id   AF-A0A4S8LS76-F1
#
_cell.length_a   1.000
_cell.length_b   1.000
_cell.length_c   1.000
_cell.angle_alpha   90.00
_cell.angle_beta   90.00
_cell.angle_gamma   90.00
#
_symmetry.space_group_name_H-M   'P 1'
#
loop_
_entity.id
_entity.type
_entity.pdbx_description
1 polymer ?
#
loop_
_entity_poly.entity_id
_entity_poly.type
_entity_poly.pdbx_seq_one_letter_code
_entity_poly.pdbx_strand_id
1 'polypeptide(L)'
;KKQRWEEKYKGLTMAERLEKQTKIWYDASRSNASKVYSHFKEPCHVVHKGKDVYAFACKRNPSVVLHRAPYEDSTGNFSNHIQRCSPEKKGTIEDFAAGTTYSASRF
;
A
#
# COMPACT_ATOMS: atom_id res chain seq x y z
N LYS A 1 -12.98 2.05 16.82
CA LYS A 1 -12.20 2.58 15.67
C LYS A 1 -13.10 3.11 14.56
N LYS A 2 -13.95 2.27 13.98
CA LYS A 2 -14.94 2.66 12.96
C LYS A 2 -15.92 3.75 13.46
N GLN A 3 -16.57 3.57 14.61
CA GLN A 3 -17.48 4.58 15.19
C GLN A 3 -16.83 5.96 15.36
N ARG A 4 -15.65 6.03 16.01
CA ARG A 4 -14.89 7.28 16.17
C ARG A 4 -14.56 7.95 14.82
N TRP A 5 -14.27 7.16 13.79
CA TRP A 5 -14.04 7.68 12.44
C TRP A 5 -15.33 8.22 11.83
N GLU A 6 -16.45 7.51 11.98
CA GLU A 6 -17.77 7.94 11.51
C GLU A 6 -18.22 9.24 12.19
N GLU A 7 -17.99 9.38 13.50
CA GLU A 7 -18.27 10.61 14.25
C GLU A 7 -17.41 11.77 13.76
N LYS A 8 -16.10 11.56 13.57
CA LYS A 8 -15.16 12.59 13.10
C LYS A 8 -15.52 13.11 11.70
N TYR A 9 -16.06 12.26 10.86
CA TYR A 9 -16.40 12.57 9.48
C TYR A 9 -17.91 12.64 9.23
N LYS A 10 -18.70 12.81 10.29
CA LYS A 10 -20.16 12.88 10.22
C LYS A 10 -20.58 14.06 9.33
N GLY A 11 -21.52 13.81 8.42
CA GLY A 11 -22.05 14.82 7.50
C GLY A 11 -21.20 15.11 6.26
N LEU A 12 -19.99 14.54 6.14
CA LEU A 12 -19.18 14.66 4.92
C LEU A 12 -19.46 13.52 3.95
N THR A 13 -19.38 13.82 2.64
CA THR A 13 -19.40 12.83 1.57
C THR A 13 -18.11 11.99 1.56
N MET A 14 -18.13 10.79 0.98
CA MET A 14 -16.94 9.93 0.95
C MET A 14 -15.76 10.56 0.19
N ALA A 15 -16.03 11.35 -0.85
CA ALA A 15 -15.01 12.08 -1.59
C ALA A 15 -14.31 13.13 -0.72
N GLU A 16 -15.06 13.93 0.04
CA GLU A 16 -14.46 14.93 0.94
C GLU A 16 -13.67 14.27 2.09
N ARG A 17 -14.15 13.12 2.59
CA ARG A 17 -13.42 12.33 3.59
C ARG A 17 -12.10 11.81 3.06
N LEU A 18 -12.08 11.39 1.80
CA LEU A 18 -10.89 10.93 1.11
C LEU A 18 -9.92 12.10 0.91
N GLU A 19 -10.38 13.27 0.46
CA GLU A 19 -9.51 14.43 0.26
C GLU A 19 -8.83 14.85 1.58
N LYS A 20 -9.59 14.95 2.67
CA LYS A 20 -9.05 15.27 4.00
C LYS A 20 -8.02 14.24 4.47
N GLN A 21 -8.28 12.96 4.25
CA GLN A 21 -7.34 11.89 4.62
C GLN A 21 -6.09 11.89 3.75
N THR A 22 -6.23 12.11 2.45
CA THR A 22 -5.13 12.17 1.49
C THR A 22 -4.16 13.29 1.85
N LYS A 23 -4.67 14.47 2.23
CA LYS A 23 -3.84 15.56 2.77
C LYS A 23 -3.01 15.09 3.96
N ILE A 24 -3.61 14.34 4.91
CA ILE A 24 -2.88 13.85 6.08
C ILE A 24 -1.83 12.78 5.73
N TRP A 25 -2.11 11.90 4.78
CA TRP A 25 -1.22 10.79 4.42
C TRP A 25 -0.03 11.22 3.55
N TYR A 26 -0.23 12.21 2.68
CA TYR A 26 0.79 12.69 1.74
C TYR A 26 1.52 13.96 2.21
N ASP A 27 1.10 14.56 3.33
CA ASP A 27 1.77 15.73 3.91
C ASP A 27 3.15 15.36 4.48
N ALA A 28 4.19 15.65 3.69
CA ALA A 28 5.59 15.39 4.06
C ALA A 28 6.09 16.18 5.29
N SER A 29 5.36 17.20 5.76
CA SER A 29 5.73 17.99 6.95
C SER A 29 5.38 17.29 8.26
N ARG A 30 4.50 16.28 8.24
CA ARG A 30 4.13 15.53 9.43
C ARG A 30 5.15 14.42 9.71
N SER A 31 5.64 14.38 10.95
CA SER A 31 6.49 13.29 11.45
C SER A 31 5.85 11.90 11.34
N ASN A 32 4.51 11.83 11.34
CA ASN A 32 3.74 10.58 11.18
C ASN A 32 3.32 10.30 9.72
N ALA A 33 3.70 11.13 8.74
CA ALA A 33 3.43 10.84 7.34
C ALA A 33 4.29 9.66 6.89
N SER A 34 3.63 8.52 6.74
CA SER A 34 4.29 7.27 6.43
C SER A 34 4.80 7.32 4.99
N LYS A 35 6.13 7.22 4.77
CA LYS A 35 6.79 7.20 3.45
C LYS A 35 6.13 6.23 2.45
N VAL A 36 5.47 5.23 3.00
CA VAL A 36 4.67 4.19 2.35
C VAL A 36 3.67 4.76 1.32
N TYR A 37 2.96 5.86 1.62
CA TYR A 37 1.96 6.41 0.71
C TYR A 37 2.58 7.05 -0.55
N SER A 38 3.82 7.57 -0.46
CA SER A 38 4.48 8.18 -1.61
C SER A 38 4.73 7.21 -2.77
N HIS A 39 4.73 5.90 -2.50
CA HIS A 39 4.86 4.83 -3.49
C HIS A 39 3.59 4.62 -4.34
N PHE A 40 2.44 5.09 -3.86
CA PHE A 40 1.15 4.91 -4.50
C PHE A 40 0.66 6.21 -5.13
N LYS A 41 -0.16 6.08 -6.18
CA LYS A 41 -0.90 7.21 -6.75
C LYS A 41 -1.96 7.69 -5.77
N GLU A 42 -2.50 8.88 -6.04
CA GLU A 42 -3.61 9.42 -5.28
C GLU A 42 -4.76 8.39 -5.24
N PRO A 43 -5.28 8.07 -4.04
CA PRO A 43 -6.28 7.04 -3.91
C PRO A 43 -7.62 7.47 -4.48
N CYS A 44 -8.40 6.51 -4.96
CA CYS A 44 -9.79 6.71 -5.36
C CYS A 44 -10.73 5.94 -4.43
N HIS A 45 -11.93 6.47 -4.19
CA HIS A 45 -12.99 5.74 -3.52
C HIS A 45 -13.60 4.72 -4.47
N VAL A 46 -13.73 3.47 -3.99
CA VAL A 46 -14.29 2.34 -4.74
C VAL A 46 -15.12 1.48 -3.79
N VAL A 47 -16.22 0.93 -4.30
CA VAL A 47 -16.99 -0.08 -3.56
C VAL A 47 -16.42 -1.46 -3.91
N HIS A 48 -15.78 -2.11 -2.94
CA HIS A 48 -15.25 -3.47 -3.11
C HIS A 48 -16.08 -4.44 -2.25
N LYS A 49 -16.74 -5.42 -2.89
CA LYS A 49 -17.60 -6.41 -2.21
C LYS A 49 -18.66 -5.77 -1.29
N GLY A 50 -19.30 -4.71 -1.77
CA GLY A 50 -20.34 -3.98 -1.03
C GLY A 50 -19.82 -3.13 0.13
N LYS A 51 -18.50 -2.90 0.24
CA LYS A 51 -17.88 -2.07 1.27
C LYS A 51 -17.14 -0.90 0.64
N ASP A 52 -17.32 0.29 1.19
CA ASP A 52 -16.54 1.46 0.83
C ASP A 52 -15.07 1.27 1.22
N VAL A 53 -14.20 1.30 0.21
CA VAL A 53 -12.75 1.21 0.38
C VAL A 53 -12.05 2.28 -0.44
N TYR A 54 -10.83 2.57 -0.05
CA TYR A 54 -9.93 3.40 -0.83
C TYR A 54 -8.96 2.50 -1.59
N ALA A 55 -8.88 2.71 -2.90
CA ALA A 55 -8.02 1.98 -3.81
C ALA A 55 -6.74 2.78 -4.06
N PHE A 56 -5.60 2.16 -3.79
CA PHE A 56 -4.26 2.71 -3.97
C PHE A 56 -3.56 1.93 -5.08
N ALA A 57 -3.31 2.59 -6.21
CA ALA A 57 -2.57 2.00 -7.31
C ALA A 57 -1.07 2.22 -7.13
N CYS A 58 -0.26 1.18 -7.30
CA CYS A 58 1.19 1.33 -7.29
C CYS A 58 1.66 2.20 -8.47
N LYS A 59 2.59 3.14 -8.22
CA LYS A 59 3.15 3.98 -9.30
C LYS A 59 4.02 3.17 -10.26
N ARG A 60 4.74 2.18 -9.75
CA ARG A 60 5.67 1.33 -10.52
C ARG A 60 4.96 0.23 -11.30
N ASN A 61 3.98 -0.42 -10.67
CA ASN A 61 3.19 -1.51 -11.25
C ASN A 61 1.69 -1.15 -11.19
N PRO A 62 1.15 -0.37 -12.15
CA PRO A 62 -0.22 0.14 -12.09
C PRO A 62 -1.31 -0.94 -12.03
N SER A 63 -1.01 -2.15 -12.50
CA SER A 63 -1.90 -3.32 -12.41
C SER A 63 -2.11 -3.81 -10.97
N VAL A 64 -1.22 -3.43 -10.04
CA VAL A 64 -1.34 -3.80 -8.62
C VAL A 64 -2.08 -2.68 -7.89
N VAL A 65 -3.27 -3.00 -7.42
CA VAL A 65 -4.13 -2.12 -6.63
C VAL A 65 -4.30 -2.71 -5.24
N LEU A 66 -4.02 -1.90 -4.21
CA LEU A 66 -4.27 -2.25 -2.82
C LEU A 66 -5.53 -1.54 -2.33
N HIS A 67 -6.34 -2.26 -1.56
CA HIS A 67 -7.53 -1.71 -0.93
C HIS A 67 -7.30 -1.49 0.55
N ARG A 68 -7.88 -0.42 1.07
CA ARG A 68 -7.87 -0.10 2.50
C ARG A 68 -9.21 0.46 2.93
N ALA A 69 -9.71 0.01 4.08
CA ALA A 69 -10.92 0.56 4.65
C ALA A 69 -10.66 1.98 5.19
N PRO A 70 -11.63 2.91 5.11
CA PRO A 70 -11.44 4.30 5.51
C PRO A 70 -11.02 4.52 6.97
N TYR A 71 -11.42 3.60 7.86
CA TYR A 71 -11.15 3.65 9.29
C TYR A 71 -9.92 2.83 9.71
N GLU A 72 -9.25 2.15 8.78
CA GLU A 72 -8.04 1.36 9.04
C GLU A 72 -6.83 2.29 9.16
N ASP A 73 -5.93 2.10 10.12
CA ASP A 73 -4.64 2.84 10.21
C ASP A 73 -3.42 1.98 9.91
N SER A 74 -3.57 0.65 9.91
CA SER A 74 -2.51 -0.28 9.54
C SER A 74 -2.11 -0.13 8.06
N THR A 75 -0.79 -0.06 7.82
CA THR A 75 -0.18 0.03 6.49
C THR A 75 0.63 -1.22 6.12
N GLY A 76 0.46 -2.33 6.86
CA GLY A 76 1.27 -3.54 6.69
C GLY A 76 1.20 -4.13 5.27
N ASN A 77 0.03 -4.14 4.63
CA ASN A 77 -0.12 -4.59 3.24
C ASN A 77 0.62 -3.67 2.25
N PHE A 78 0.72 -2.38 2.54
CA PHE A 78 1.44 -1.41 1.71
C PHE A 78 2.95 -1.64 1.85
N SER A 79 3.44 -1.79 3.07
CA SER A 79 4.86 -2.08 3.34
C SER A 79 5.30 -3.40 2.72
N ASN A 80 4.50 -4.46 2.86
CA ASN A 80 4.77 -5.77 2.24
C ASN A 80 4.83 -5.68 0.70
N HIS A 81 3.93 -4.89 0.10
CA HIS A 81 3.99 -4.63 -1.33
C HIS A 81 5.27 -3.89 -1.72
N ILE A 82 5.64 -2.81 -1.01
CA ILE A 82 6.84 -2.02 -1.31
C ILE A 82 8.10 -2.87 -1.22
N GLN A 83 8.25 -3.71 -0.19
CA GLN A 83 9.39 -4.60 -0.04
C GLN A 83 9.58 -5.52 -1.24
N ARG A 84 8.49 -5.98 -1.87
CA ARG A 84 8.53 -6.84 -3.07
C ARG A 84 8.64 -6.05 -4.37
N CYS A 85 8.00 -4.88 -4.43
CA CYS A 85 7.94 -4.05 -5.64
C CYS A 85 9.24 -3.26 -5.88
N SER A 86 9.85 -2.79 -4.81
CA SER A 86 11.10 -2.03 -4.80
C SER A 86 11.97 -2.50 -3.63
N PRO A 87 12.55 -3.72 -3.72
CA PRO A 87 13.43 -4.20 -2.67
C PRO A 87 14.65 -3.29 -2.53
N GLU A 88 14.97 -2.87 -1.31
CA GLU A 88 16.17 -2.06 -1.01
C GLU A 88 17.46 -2.83 -1.34
N LYS A 89 17.44 -4.16 -1.14
CA LYS A 89 18.49 -5.08 -1.58
C LYS A 89 17.95 -5.95 -2.69
N LYS A 90 18.44 -5.75 -3.92
CA LYS A 90 18.21 -6.71 -5.00
C LYS A 90 19.06 -7.94 -4.68
N GLY A 91 18.42 -9.07 -4.41
CA GLY A 91 19.14 -10.33 -4.27
C GLY A 91 19.93 -10.62 -5.54
N THR A 92 21.17 -11.06 -5.39
CA THR A 92 22.03 -11.47 -6.48
C THR A 92 21.60 -12.86 -6.95
N ILE A 93 21.83 -13.24 -8.21
CA ILE A 93 21.56 -14.61 -8.70
C ILE A 93 22.28 -15.65 -7.81
N GLU A 94 23.45 -15.29 -7.28
CA GLU A 94 24.24 -16.11 -6.35
C GLU A 94 23.49 -16.44 -5.05
N ASP A 95 22.69 -15.50 -4.52
CA ASP A 95 21.86 -15.73 -3.32
C ASP A 95 20.75 -16.75 -3.59
N PHE A 96 20.28 -16.84 -4.83
CA PHE A 96 19.26 -17.79 -5.25
C PHE A 96 19.86 -19.17 -5.63
N ALA A 97 21.09 -19.18 -6.15
CA ALA A 97 21.78 -20.39 -6.61
C ALA A 97 22.43 -21.22 -5.48
N ALA A 98 22.53 -20.68 -4.26
CA ALA A 98 23.18 -21.32 -3.11
C ALA A 98 22.54 -22.67 -2.67
N GLY A 99 21.38 -23.07 -3.23
CA GLY A 99 20.71 -24.33 -2.95
C GLY A 99 20.67 -25.36 -4.09
N THR A 100 21.21 -25.07 -5.27
CA THR A 100 21.15 -25.98 -6.43
C THR A 100 22.50 -26.04 -7.13
N THR A 101 23.40 -26.87 -6.62
CA THR A 101 24.50 -27.42 -7.40
C THR A 101 23.93 -28.41 -8.40
N TYR A 102 23.83 -28.02 -9.67
CA TYR A 102 23.65 -28.97 -10.76
C TYR A 102 24.89 -29.87 -10.78
N SER A 103 24.76 -31.11 -10.31
CA SER A 103 25.76 -32.13 -10.61
C SER A 103 25.64 -32.43 -12.11
N ALA A 104 26.64 -32.04 -12.89
CA ALA A 104 26.74 -32.48 -14.26
C ALA A 104 26.75 -34.01 -14.25
N SER A 105 25.72 -34.63 -14.84
CA SER A 105 25.64 -36.08 -14.97
C SER A 105 26.89 -36.55 -15.71
N ARG A 106 27.69 -37.41 -15.07
CA ARG A 106 28.85 -38.04 -15.71
C ARG A 106 28.31 -39.07 -16.70
N PHE A 107 28.45 -38.80 -17.99
CA PHE A 107 28.29 -39.79 -19.05
C PHE A 107 29.45 -40.77 -19.04
#